data_AF-A0A9Q7FCY7-F1
#
_entry.id   AF-A0A9Q7FCY7-F1
#
_cell.length_a   1.000
_cell.length_b   1.000
_cell.length_c   1.000
_cell.angle_alpha   90.00
_cell.angle_beta   90.00
_cell.angle_gamma   90.00
#
_symmetry.space_group_name_H-M   'P 1'
#
loop_
_entity.id
_entity.type
_entity.pdbx_description
1 polymer ?
#
loop_
_entity_poly.entity_id
_entity_poly.type
_entity_poly.pdbx_seq_one_letter_code
_entity_poly.pdbx_strand_id
1 'polypeptide(L)'
;MITQPYHLYVERIAPEKNMARFYALAVQPTLFGEVSLVRAWGRIGTRGQQMVHLFDNERQAITLFLDVLREKRKRGYRPKRPVDIPRI
;
A
#
# COMPACT_ATOMS: atom_id res chain seq x y z
N MET A 1 -18.17 -9.23 -4.66
CA MET A 1 -17.14 -9.11 -5.70
C MET A 1 -16.46 -7.76 -5.50
N ILE A 2 -15.13 -7.69 -5.44
CA ILE A 2 -14.41 -6.42 -5.22
C ILE A 2 -14.72 -5.48 -6.36
N THR A 3 -15.29 -4.32 -6.06
CA THR A 3 -15.89 -3.45 -7.09
C THR A 3 -14.86 -2.52 -7.73
N GLN A 4 -13.74 -2.26 -7.03
CA GLN A 4 -12.66 -1.39 -7.49
C GLN A 4 -11.29 -1.97 -7.08
N PRO A 5 -10.26 -1.89 -7.93
CA PRO A 5 -8.92 -2.30 -7.53
C PRO A 5 -8.35 -1.31 -6.50
N TYR A 6 -8.43 -1.65 -5.21
CA TYR A 6 -7.77 -0.88 -4.14
C TYR A 6 -6.30 -1.25 -4.07
N HIS A 7 -5.48 -0.64 -4.91
CA HIS A 7 -4.02 -0.77 -4.86
C HIS A 7 -3.39 0.61 -4.73
N LEU A 8 -2.53 0.78 -3.73
CA LEU A 8 -1.85 2.04 -3.48
C LEU A 8 -0.41 1.81 -3.04
N TYR A 9 0.49 2.55 -3.67
CA TYR A 9 1.91 2.62 -3.31
C TYR A 9 2.26 4.04 -2.89
N VAL A 10 2.89 4.17 -1.71
CA VAL A 10 3.33 5.45 -1.14
C VAL A 10 4.76 5.36 -0.65
N GLU A 11 5.49 6.47 -0.76
CA GLU A 11 6.89 6.58 -0.38
C GLU A 11 7.06 7.61 0.73
N ARG A 12 8.08 7.40 1.55
CA ARG A 12 8.61 8.40 2.48
C ARG A 12 10.09 8.53 2.23
N ILE A 13 10.48 9.68 1.68
CA ILE A 13 11.85 10.04 1.34
C ILE A 13 12.22 11.27 2.15
N ALA A 14 13.27 11.15 2.95
CA ALA A 14 13.84 12.19 3.80
C ALA A 14 15.37 11.98 3.82
N PRO A 15 16.10 12.57 2.85
CA PRO A 15 17.54 12.39 2.69
C PRO A 15 18.33 12.79 3.93
N GLU A 16 17.90 13.85 4.62
CA GLU A 16 18.50 14.36 5.85
C GLU A 16 18.46 13.36 7.02
N LYS A 17 17.66 12.29 6.88
CA LYS A 17 17.53 11.19 7.86
C LYS A 17 17.96 9.83 7.30
N ASN A 18 18.65 9.79 6.16
CA ASN A 18 18.99 8.56 5.42
C ASN A 18 17.75 7.62 5.26
N MET A 19 16.62 8.23 4.91
CA MET A 19 15.33 7.55 4.87
C MET A 19 14.79 7.50 3.44
N ALA A 20 14.69 6.29 2.91
CA ALA A 20 13.99 5.99 1.66
C ALA A 20 13.18 4.70 1.88
N ARG A 21 11.88 4.84 2.17
CA ARG A 21 11.00 3.72 2.50
C ARG A 21 9.73 3.74 1.67
N PHE A 22 9.21 2.55 1.37
CA PHE A 22 7.92 2.38 0.72
C PHE A 22 6.89 1.76 1.67
N TYR A 23 5.63 1.94 1.32
CA TYR A 23 4.49 1.21 1.86
C TYR A 23 3.51 0.93 0.71
N ALA A 24 3.10 -0.32 0.55
CA ALA A 24 2.12 -0.75 -0.43
C ALA A 24 0.93 -1.41 0.26
N LEU A 25 -0.26 -1.12 -0.25
CA LEU A 25 -1.54 -1.64 0.22
C LEU A 25 -2.32 -2.18 -0.97
N ALA A 26 -2.82 -3.41 -0.88
CA ALA A 26 -3.68 -4.01 -1.91
C ALA A 26 -4.84 -4.78 -1.28
N VAL A 27 -6.09 -4.45 -1.64
CA VAL A 27 -7.25 -5.32 -1.34
C VAL A 27 -7.43 -6.30 -2.49
N GLN A 28 -7.45 -7.59 -2.18
CA GLN A 28 -7.47 -8.67 -3.17
C GLN A 28 -8.46 -9.76 -2.76
N PRO A 29 -9.14 -10.42 -3.72
CA PRO A 29 -9.96 -11.59 -3.41
C PRO A 29 -9.05 -12.77 -3.07
N THR A 30 -9.50 -13.67 -2.18
CA THR A 30 -8.83 -14.94 -1.94
C THR A 30 -9.37 -16.03 -2.86
N LEU A 31 -8.66 -17.16 -2.96
CA LEU A 31 -9.12 -18.33 -3.72
C LEU A 31 -10.39 -18.97 -3.13
N PHE A 32 -10.72 -18.67 -1.88
CA PHE A 32 -11.85 -19.25 -1.15
C PHE A 32 -13.05 -18.30 -1.05
N GLY A 33 -13.03 -17.18 -1.78
CA GLY A 33 -14.13 -16.22 -1.82
C GLY A 33 -14.12 -15.18 -0.70
N GLU A 34 -13.09 -15.19 0.16
CA GLU A 34 -12.88 -14.15 1.17
C GLU A 34 -12.19 -12.92 0.56
N VAL A 35 -11.98 -11.89 1.36
CA VAL A 35 -11.23 -10.68 0.97
C VAL A 35 -9.99 -10.55 1.82
N SER A 36 -8.88 -10.16 1.22
CA SER A 36 -7.62 -9.92 1.92
C SER A 36 -7.12 -8.50 1.75
N LEU A 37 -6.46 -7.96 2.77
CA LEU A 37 -5.61 -6.77 2.67
C LEU A 37 -4.15 -7.21 2.76
N VAL A 38 -3.43 -7.06 1.65
CA VAL A 38 -1.97 -7.24 1.57
C VAL A 38 -1.29 -5.92 1.87
N ARG A 39 -0.36 -5.95 2.82
CA ARG A 39 0.45 -4.81 3.26
C ARG A 39 1.91 -5.16 3.04
N ALA A 40 2.64 -4.37 2.28
CA ALA A 40 4.08 -4.54 2.09
C ALA A 40 4.85 -3.26 2.44
N TRP A 41 6.04 -3.38 3.02
CA TRP A 41 6.85 -2.23 3.41
C TRP A 41 8.33 -2.57 3.47
N GLY A 42 9.18 -1.57 3.25
CA GLY A 42 10.63 -1.78 3.28
C GLY A 42 11.40 -0.52 2.91
N ARG A 43 12.72 -0.68 2.74
CA ARG A 43 13.52 0.34 2.06
C ARG A 43 13.25 0.26 0.56
N ILE A 44 13.24 1.40 -0.12
CA ILE A 44 13.06 1.44 -1.58
C ILE A 44 14.22 0.68 -2.23
N GLY A 45 13.92 -0.14 -3.24
CA GLY A 45 14.90 -1.01 -3.91
C GLY A 45 15.14 -2.36 -3.22
N THR A 46 14.41 -2.71 -2.16
CA THR A 46 14.50 -4.02 -1.51
C THR A 46 13.17 -4.75 -1.51
N ARG A 47 13.19 -6.07 -1.25
CA ARG A 47 11.97 -6.90 -1.12
C ARG A 47 11.07 -6.44 0.02
N GLY A 48 11.64 -5.92 1.10
CA GLY A 48 10.90 -5.53 2.30
C GLY A 48 10.26 -6.71 3.02
N GLN A 49 9.18 -6.42 3.75
CA GLN A 49 8.34 -7.35 4.50
C GLN A 49 6.91 -7.25 3.99
N GLN A 50 6.13 -8.31 4.23
CA GLN A 50 4.71 -8.38 3.86
C GLN A 50 3.89 -8.94 5.02
N MET A 51 2.64 -8.49 5.12
CA MET A 51 1.61 -9.04 6.00
C MET A 51 0.28 -9.10 5.26
N VAL A 52 -0.47 -10.17 5.49
CA VAL A 52 -1.81 -10.37 4.93
C VAL A 52 -2.82 -10.38 6.07
N HIS A 53 -3.93 -9.66 5.88
CA HIS A 53 -5.10 -9.69 6.76
C HIS A 53 -6.26 -10.29 5.99
N LEU A 54 -6.95 -11.28 6.56
CA LEU A 54 -8.12 -11.92 5.96
C LEU A 54 -9.40 -11.34 6.57
N PHE A 55 -10.45 -11.24 5.75
CA PHE A 55 -11.74 -10.68 6.11
C PHE A 55 -12.88 -11.41 5.40
N ASP A 56 -14.00 -11.54 6.11
CA ASP A 56 -15.23 -12.14 5.55
C ASP A 56 -15.88 -11.25 4.48
N ASN A 57 -15.61 -9.93 4.50
CA ASN A 57 -16.18 -9.00 3.52
C ASN A 57 -15.27 -7.81 3.21
N GLU A 58 -15.52 -7.22 2.04
CA GLU A 58 -14.74 -6.12 1.47
C GLU A 58 -14.75 -4.85 2.34
N ARG A 59 -15.86 -4.55 3.03
CA ARG A 59 -15.98 -3.34 3.85
C ARG A 59 -14.99 -3.33 5.02
N GLN A 60 -14.75 -4.48 5.64
CA GLN A 60 -13.74 -4.61 6.70
C GLN A 60 -12.33 -4.35 6.17
N ALA A 61 -11.99 -4.95 5.02
CA ALA A 61 -10.70 -4.75 4.37
C ALA A 61 -10.45 -3.28 3.99
N ILE A 62 -11.47 -2.61 3.44
CA ILE A 62 -11.41 -1.17 3.08
C ILE A 62 -11.24 -0.31 4.33
N THR A 63 -11.93 -0.63 5.43
CA THR A 63 -11.82 0.13 6.69
C THR A 63 -10.37 0.12 7.18
N LEU A 64 -9.76 -1.07 7.28
CA LEU A 64 -8.36 -1.17 7.68
C LEU A 64 -7.41 -0.53 6.66
N PHE A 65 -7.68 -0.67 5.36
CA PHE A 65 -6.91 -0.02 4.30
C PHE A 65 -6.85 1.50 4.52
N LEU A 66 -8.01 2.13 4.75
CA LEU A 66 -8.12 3.58 4.93
C LEU A 66 -7.46 4.05 6.22
N ASP A 67 -7.60 3.29 7.31
CA ASP A 67 -6.99 3.62 8.60
C ASP A 67 -5.46 3.53 8.53
N VAL A 68 -4.93 2.45 7.94
CA VAL A 68 -3.48 2.33 7.70
C VAL A 68 -2.99 3.47 6.81
N LEU A 69 -3.70 3.79 5.74
CA LEU A 69 -3.33 4.88 4.84
C LEU A 69 -3.30 6.23 5.56
N ARG A 70 -4.32 6.56 6.37
CA ARG A 70 -4.37 7.80 7.16
C ARG A 70 -3.15 7.89 8.10
N GLU A 71 -2.84 6.82 8.81
CA GLU A 71 -1.70 6.78 9.72
C GLU A 71 -0.36 6.92 8.99
N LYS A 72 -0.20 6.29 7.81
CA LYS A 72 1.02 6.48 7.01
C LYS A 72 1.11 7.89 6.43
N ARG A 73 0.00 8.51 6.06
CA ARG A 73 -0.04 9.90 5.58
C ARG A 73 0.42 10.86 6.68
N LYS A 74 -0.04 10.68 7.93
CA LYS A 74 0.42 11.44 9.10
C LYS A 74 1.93 11.29 9.32
N ARG A 75 2.47 10.09 9.08
CA ARG A 75 3.93 9.81 9.18
C ARG A 75 4.76 10.35 8.00
N GLY A 76 4.15 11.06 7.05
CA GLY A 76 4.84 11.69 5.92
C GLY A 76 4.96 10.83 4.66
N TYR A 77 4.27 9.69 4.59
CA TYR A 77 4.19 8.94 3.33
C TYR A 77 3.31 9.70 2.32
N ARG A 78 3.70 9.69 1.05
CA ARG A 78 3.01 10.37 -0.06
C ARG A 78 2.99 9.47 -1.30
N PRO A 79 1.98 9.59 -2.19
CA PRO A 79 2.00 8.89 -3.46
C PRO A 79 3.28 9.19 -4.24
N LYS A 80 3.85 8.17 -4.87
CA LYS A 80 4.97 8.35 -5.79
C LYS A 80 4.51 9.26 -6.93
N ARG A 81 5.30 10.29 -7.25
CA ARG A 81 5.01 11.13 -8.41
C ARG A 81 5.10 10.28 -9.68
N PRO A 82 4.22 10.47 -10.67
CA PRO A 82 4.39 9.89 -11.99
C PRO A 82 5.80 10.24 -12.50
N VAL A 83 6.47 9.26 -13.12
CA VAL A 83 7.71 9.53 -13.83
C VAL A 83 7.32 10.00 -15.22
N ASP A 84 7.67 11.23 -15.57
CA ASP A 84 7.50 11.72 -16.93
C ASP A 84 8.46 10.96 -17.84
N ILE A 85 7.93 10.11 -18.72
CA ILE A 85 8.71 9.42 -19.73
C ILE A 85 8.70 10.29 -20.99
N PRO A 86 9.86 10.82 -21.45
CA PRO A 86 9.94 11.55 -22.70
C PRO A 86 9.43 10.66 -23.83
N ARG A 87 8.52 11.19 -24.65
CA ARG A 87 8.02 10.49 -25.83
C ARG A 87 9.12 10.55 -26.89
N ILE A 88 9.73 9.41 -27.19
CA ILE A 88 10.67 9.22 -28.31
C ILE A 88 9.88 9.19 -29.62
#